data_AF-A0A8B6CJN9-F1
#
_entry.id   AF-A0A8B6CJN9-F1
#
_cell.length_a   1.000
_cell.length_b   1.000
_cell.length_c   1.000
_cell.angle_alpha   90.00
_cell.angle_beta   90.00
_cell.angle_gamma   90.00
#
_symmetry.space_group_name_H-M   'P 1'
#
loop_
_entity.id
_entity.type
_entity.pdbx_description
1 polymer ?
#
loop_
_entity_poly.entity_id
_entity_poly.type
_entity_poly.pdbx_seq_one_letter_code
_entity_poly.pdbx_strand_id
1 'polypeptide(L)'
;MDKVLYLLHLEVRVYVQKVVENKEHDSGVVTTGPSLSTPVGLAVGDTLPLLDRDIITNPQVNNRKSIGQDKIQNFSPKQESTKNQSTAHTVSSGSNDVKIKPSKYDGLTPWIDYLSHFEMCALVNRWSEYQKGLYLAVSLIGQAQAVLGDLPKEKRQIFSDLVFALEERFAPSSQTELYRVQFKERRQKASETLPELGQSVRRLSNLAYPTAPLELRDTLAKEQFLDALVDSEMRLRIKQSRPKGLNDTIRLAVELEAYNKAESRTMKSMGHLRQTTSDERTEASNSPDTIVSMENMATWMQTMENNLQSLTKRHDDA
;
A
#
# COMPACT_ATOMS: atom_id res chain seq x y z
N MET A 1 -0.06 -5.15 -29.68
CA MET A 1 0.37 -5.59 -28.33
C MET A 1 -0.74 -6.43 -27.66
N ASP A 2 -1.51 -7.22 -28.42
CA ASP A 2 -2.96 -7.34 -28.15
C ASP A 2 -3.42 -8.71 -27.65
N LYS A 3 -2.63 -9.77 -27.88
CA LYS A 3 -2.99 -11.14 -27.45
C LYS A 3 -3.04 -11.28 -25.92
N VAL A 4 -2.17 -10.60 -25.17
CA VAL A 4 -2.12 -10.68 -23.70
C VAL A 4 -3.29 -9.92 -23.07
N LEU A 5 -3.63 -8.73 -23.60
CA LEU A 5 -4.82 -7.98 -23.18
C LEU A 5 -6.12 -8.74 -23.50
N TYR A 6 -6.20 -9.42 -24.65
CA TYR A 6 -7.35 -10.23 -25.00
C TYR A 6 -7.53 -11.45 -24.09
N LEU A 7 -6.44 -12.13 -23.71
CA LEU A 7 -6.47 -13.26 -22.78
C LEU A 7 -6.90 -12.85 -21.37
N LEU A 8 -6.32 -11.76 -20.81
CA LEU A 8 -6.74 -11.23 -19.51
C LEU A 8 -8.21 -10.78 -19.50
N HIS A 9 -8.69 -10.18 -20.59
CA HIS A 9 -10.08 -9.77 -20.73
C HIS A 9 -11.04 -10.98 -20.87
N LEU A 10 -10.58 -12.09 -21.47
CA LEU A 10 -11.34 -13.35 -21.52
C LEU A 10 -11.39 -14.04 -20.15
N GLU A 11 -10.27 -14.16 -19.44
CA GLU A 11 -10.25 -14.77 -18.10
C GLU A 11 -11.13 -14.01 -17.11
N VAL A 12 -11.10 -12.67 -17.13
CA VAL A 12 -12.00 -11.84 -16.31
C VAL A 12 -13.47 -12.04 -16.71
N ARG A 13 -13.80 -12.15 -18.01
CA ARG A 13 -15.18 -12.46 -18.44
C ARG A 13 -15.65 -13.84 -18.00
N VAL A 14 -14.82 -14.88 -18.13
CA VAL A 14 -15.17 -16.25 -17.71
C VAL A 14 -15.36 -16.33 -16.20
N TYR A 15 -14.54 -15.61 -15.42
CA TYR A 15 -14.70 -15.53 -13.97
C TYR A 15 -16.01 -14.82 -13.58
N VAL A 16 -16.33 -13.69 -14.20
CA VAL A 16 -17.59 -12.96 -13.93
C VAL A 16 -18.82 -13.79 -14.33
N GLN A 17 -18.79 -14.49 -15.46
CA GLN A 17 -19.90 -15.34 -15.90
C GLN A 17 -20.19 -16.47 -14.89
N LYS A 18 -19.15 -17.17 -14.39
CA LYS A 18 -19.29 -18.19 -13.34
C LYS A 18 -19.83 -17.65 -12.01
N VAL A 19 -19.60 -16.38 -11.70
CA VAL A 19 -20.13 -15.74 -10.48
C VAL A 19 -21.60 -15.33 -10.64
N VAL A 20 -22.06 -15.10 -11.88
CA VAL A 20 -23.48 -14.84 -12.20
C VAL A 20 -24.28 -16.15 -12.21
N GLU A 21 -23.81 -17.19 -12.91
CA GLU A 21 -24.50 -18.49 -12.98
C GLU A 21 -24.65 -19.16 -11.60
N ASN A 22 -23.68 -19.00 -10.70
CA ASN A 22 -23.78 -19.48 -9.31
C ASN A 22 -24.77 -18.69 -8.42
N LYS A 23 -25.44 -17.65 -8.93
CA LYS A 23 -26.48 -16.90 -8.20
C LYS A 23 -27.92 -17.22 -8.62
N GLU A 24 -28.13 -18.01 -9.67
CA GLU A 24 -29.48 -18.33 -10.19
C GLU A 24 -30.03 -19.69 -9.71
N HIS A 25 -29.50 -20.24 -8.60
CA HIS A 25 -29.95 -21.53 -8.05
C HIS A 25 -30.56 -21.47 -6.65
N ASP A 26 -30.86 -20.27 -6.12
CA ASP A 26 -31.61 -20.14 -4.86
C ASP A 26 -32.53 -18.89 -4.84
N SER A 27 -33.63 -18.95 -5.59
CA SER A 27 -34.90 -18.23 -5.30
C SER A 27 -35.99 -18.50 -6.34
N GLY A 28 -37.23 -18.75 -5.90
CA GLY A 28 -38.42 -18.62 -6.76
C GLY A 28 -39.41 -19.79 -6.81
N VAL A 29 -40.14 -20.05 -5.72
CA VAL A 29 -41.36 -20.88 -5.74
C VAL A 29 -42.61 -19.99 -5.69
N VAL A 30 -43.34 -19.83 -6.80
CA VAL A 30 -44.80 -19.60 -6.84
C VAL A 30 -45.35 -20.00 -8.23
N THR A 31 -46.32 -20.93 -8.32
CA THR A 31 -47.68 -20.76 -8.93
C THR A 31 -48.40 -22.09 -9.27
N THR A 32 -49.66 -22.17 -8.84
CA THR A 32 -50.83 -22.87 -9.44
C THR A 32 -50.79 -24.38 -9.79
N GLY A 33 -51.68 -25.16 -9.13
CA GLY A 33 -52.40 -26.29 -9.76
C GLY A 33 -53.73 -25.83 -10.40
N PRO A 34 -54.73 -26.71 -10.69
CA PRO A 34 -54.84 -28.14 -10.36
C PRO A 34 -55.30 -29.07 -11.52
N SER A 35 -55.27 -30.40 -11.33
CA SER A 35 -56.27 -31.36 -11.84
C SER A 35 -56.11 -32.76 -11.21
N LEU A 36 -57.20 -33.56 -11.21
CA LEU A 36 -57.32 -34.85 -10.50
C LEU A 36 -57.08 -36.05 -11.44
N SER A 37 -56.46 -37.13 -10.92
CA SER A 37 -57.02 -38.49 -10.99
C SER A 37 -56.17 -39.53 -10.23
N THR A 38 -56.82 -40.35 -9.39
CA THR A 38 -56.34 -41.58 -8.72
C THR A 38 -57.03 -42.82 -9.34
N PRO A 39 -56.80 -44.10 -8.92
CA PRO A 39 -55.75 -44.71 -8.06
C PRO A 39 -55.16 -46.05 -8.61
N VAL A 40 -54.36 -46.79 -7.81
CA VAL A 40 -54.41 -48.27 -7.53
C VAL A 40 -53.01 -48.94 -7.33
N GLY A 41 -52.90 -49.84 -6.31
CA GLY A 41 -51.75 -50.77 -6.05
C GLY A 41 -50.71 -50.22 -5.05
N LEU A 42 -50.45 -50.73 -3.83
CA LEU A 42 -50.71 -52.00 -3.09
C LEU A 42 -49.62 -53.11 -3.28
N ALA A 43 -49.12 -53.67 -2.16
CA ALA A 43 -47.94 -54.55 -1.91
C ALA A 43 -46.65 -53.77 -1.50
N VAL A 44 -45.96 -53.97 -0.36
CA VAL A 44 -45.63 -55.12 0.52
C VAL A 44 -44.53 -56.05 -0.02
N GLY A 45 -43.40 -56.17 0.70
CA GLY A 45 -42.47 -57.30 0.59
C GLY A 45 -40.96 -56.99 0.63
N ASP A 46 -40.23 -57.74 1.47
CA ASP A 46 -38.95 -58.41 1.21
C ASP A 46 -37.58 -57.65 1.16
N THR A 47 -37.06 -57.38 2.38
CA THR A 47 -35.88 -58.05 2.98
C THR A 47 -34.72 -58.61 2.10
N LEU A 48 -33.53 -58.00 2.23
CA LEU A 48 -32.12 -58.52 2.30
C LEU A 48 -31.68 -59.82 1.57
N PRO A 49 -30.48 -59.87 0.94
CA PRO A 49 -29.20 -60.12 1.67
C PRO A 49 -28.01 -59.22 1.22
N LEU A 50 -26.91 -58.96 1.96
CA LEU A 50 -26.10 -59.65 2.99
C LEU A 50 -24.92 -60.49 2.42
N LEU A 51 -23.71 -59.89 2.45
CA LEU A 51 -22.34 -60.47 2.45
C LEU A 51 -21.45 -59.36 3.06
N ASP A 52 -20.95 -59.37 4.31
CA ASP A 52 -20.43 -60.40 5.22
C ASP A 52 -19.03 -60.92 4.89
N ARG A 53 -18.10 -60.70 5.84
CA ARG A 53 -17.05 -61.63 6.29
C ARG A 53 -16.21 -60.99 7.41
N ASP A 54 -16.36 -61.55 8.60
CA ASP A 54 -15.65 -61.21 9.84
C ASP A 54 -14.16 -61.63 9.90
N ILE A 55 -13.40 -60.90 10.75
CA ILE A 55 -12.44 -61.33 11.79
C ILE A 55 -11.46 -62.49 11.49
N ILE A 56 -10.16 -62.33 11.85
CA ILE A 56 -9.37 -63.36 12.58
C ILE A 56 -8.12 -62.80 13.30
N THR A 57 -8.18 -62.88 14.64
CA THR A 57 -7.12 -63.10 15.65
C THR A 57 -5.80 -62.30 15.73
N ASN A 58 -5.59 -61.75 16.93
CA ASN A 58 -4.29 -61.58 17.62
C ASN A 58 -3.81 -62.94 18.19
N PRO A 59 -2.51 -63.21 18.42
CA PRO A 59 -2.09 -63.36 19.83
C PRO A 59 -0.62 -63.04 20.21
N GLN A 60 -0.44 -62.35 21.36
CA GLN A 60 0.42 -62.69 22.54
C GLN A 60 1.97 -62.84 22.33
N VAL A 61 2.90 -62.64 23.29
CA VAL A 61 2.96 -62.97 24.74
C VAL A 61 4.01 -62.07 25.46
N ASN A 62 3.63 -61.46 26.60
CA ASN A 62 4.29 -61.32 27.95
C ASN A 62 5.86 -61.24 28.12
N ASN A 63 6.46 -60.77 29.24
CA ASN A 63 6.00 -60.72 30.65
C ASN A 63 6.93 -59.91 31.62
N ARG A 64 6.36 -59.26 32.66
CA ARG A 64 6.85 -59.12 34.07
C ARG A 64 8.22 -58.42 34.36
N LYS A 65 8.55 -57.84 35.53
CA LYS A 65 8.09 -57.82 36.96
C LYS A 65 8.67 -56.49 37.60
N SER A 66 8.36 -55.96 38.80
CA SER A 66 7.17 -55.93 39.70
C SER A 66 7.52 -55.23 41.05
N ILE A 67 6.54 -54.58 41.74
CA ILE A 67 6.50 -54.27 43.21
C ILE A 67 7.43 -53.11 43.68
N GLY A 68 7.07 -52.23 44.64
CA GLY A 68 5.81 -52.06 45.40
C GLY A 68 5.77 -50.80 46.30
N GLN A 69 4.61 -50.61 46.96
CA GLN A 69 4.26 -49.99 48.28
C GLN A 69 5.35 -49.17 49.02
N ASP A 70 5.07 -48.00 49.64
CA ASP A 70 4.32 -47.95 50.91
C ASP A 70 3.87 -46.53 51.40
N LYS A 71 3.04 -46.56 52.46
CA LYS A 71 2.36 -45.56 53.32
C LYS A 71 2.80 -44.08 53.47
N ILE A 72 1.76 -43.25 53.67
CA ILE A 72 1.76 -41.92 54.31
C ILE A 72 1.70 -42.07 55.85
N GLN A 73 2.52 -41.33 56.60
CA GLN A 73 2.28 -41.01 58.03
C GLN A 73 2.73 -39.58 58.38
N ASN A 74 1.91 -38.87 59.16
CA ASN A 74 2.23 -37.56 59.75
C ASN A 74 3.14 -37.71 60.97
N PHE A 75 4.14 -36.83 61.13
CA PHE A 75 4.62 -36.38 62.45
C PHE A 75 5.33 -35.02 62.33
N SER A 76 4.98 -34.08 63.22
CA SER A 76 5.80 -32.88 63.50
C SER A 76 6.84 -33.20 64.57
N PRO A 77 7.98 -32.50 64.58
CA PRO A 77 8.42 -31.87 65.84
C PRO A 77 8.93 -30.42 65.69
N LYS A 78 9.21 -29.79 66.83
CA LYS A 78 9.51 -28.36 67.00
C LYS A 78 10.96 -27.98 66.63
N GLN A 79 11.09 -26.70 66.29
CA GLN A 79 12.23 -25.78 66.45
C GLN A 79 13.51 -26.30 67.12
N GLU A 80 14.66 -26.03 66.51
CA GLU A 80 15.79 -25.43 67.23
C GLU A 80 16.61 -24.46 66.35
N SER A 81 17.32 -23.55 67.02
CA SER A 81 17.97 -22.35 66.52
C SER A 81 19.19 -22.58 65.63
N THR A 82 19.38 -21.76 64.58
CA THR A 82 20.71 -21.16 64.31
C THR A 82 20.55 -19.80 63.60
N LYS A 83 21.32 -18.83 64.10
CA LYS A 83 21.25 -17.42 63.72
C LYS A 83 22.40 -17.11 62.76
N ASN A 84 22.13 -16.98 61.46
CA ASN A 84 23.10 -16.44 60.51
C ASN A 84 22.52 -15.23 59.78
N GLN A 85 23.13 -14.08 60.02
CA GLN A 85 22.86 -12.86 59.29
C GLN A 85 23.52 -12.97 57.91
N SER A 86 22.70 -13.02 56.86
CA SER A 86 23.13 -12.69 55.50
C SER A 86 22.10 -11.73 54.91
N THR A 87 22.57 -10.55 54.52
CA THR A 87 21.77 -9.47 53.94
C THR A 87 21.31 -9.82 52.52
N ALA A 88 20.36 -10.74 52.42
CA ALA A 88 19.57 -10.91 51.22
C ALA A 88 18.65 -9.69 51.08
N HIS A 89 19.11 -8.71 50.30
CA HIS A 89 18.19 -7.72 49.73
C HIS A 89 17.22 -8.49 48.83
N THR A 90 16.03 -8.77 49.36
CA THR A 90 14.86 -9.10 48.54
C THR A 90 14.59 -7.88 47.68
N VAL A 91 15.22 -7.85 46.50
CA VAL A 91 14.70 -7.10 45.37
C VAL A 91 13.31 -7.66 45.11
N SER A 92 12.30 -6.98 45.65
CA SER A 92 10.94 -7.16 45.20
C SER A 92 10.97 -6.84 43.71
N SER A 93 11.02 -7.88 42.88
CA SER A 93 10.85 -7.75 41.45
C SER A 93 9.38 -7.45 41.22
N GLY A 94 9.01 -6.21 41.57
CA GLY A 94 7.85 -5.55 41.03
C GLY A 94 8.11 -5.41 39.56
N SER A 95 7.73 -6.44 38.79
CA SER A 95 7.49 -6.30 37.38
C SER A 95 6.45 -5.18 37.25
N ASN A 96 6.94 -3.99 36.92
CA ASN A 96 6.12 -2.91 36.42
C ASN A 96 5.59 -3.38 35.06
N ASP A 97 4.56 -4.22 35.12
CA ASP A 97 3.78 -4.70 34.00
C ASP A 97 3.04 -3.49 33.44
N VAL A 98 3.69 -2.81 32.50
CA VAL A 98 3.18 -1.58 31.87
C VAL A 98 1.99 -1.96 31.00
N LYS A 99 0.81 -2.03 31.62
CA LYS A 99 -0.46 -2.31 30.94
C LYS A 99 -0.81 -1.14 30.02
N ILE A 100 -0.51 -1.30 28.74
CA ILE A 100 -0.77 -0.29 27.71
C ILE A 100 -2.29 -0.21 27.52
N LYS A 101 -2.89 0.94 27.80
CA LYS A 101 -4.31 1.15 27.53
C LYS A 101 -4.48 1.53 26.06
N PRO A 102 -5.34 0.83 25.29
CA PRO A 102 -5.68 1.27 23.95
C PRO A 102 -6.38 2.63 24.00
N SER A 103 -6.23 3.39 22.92
CA SER A 103 -6.92 4.67 22.74
C SER A 103 -8.44 4.45 22.74
N LYS A 104 -9.21 5.50 23.06
CA LYS A 104 -10.66 5.47 22.82
C LYS A 104 -10.96 5.57 21.32
N TYR A 105 -12.10 5.02 20.91
CA TYR A 105 -12.58 5.10 19.53
C TYR A 105 -13.94 5.80 19.47
N ASP A 106 -14.01 6.91 18.75
CA ASP A 106 -15.22 7.74 18.57
C ASP A 106 -15.93 7.51 17.23
N GLY A 107 -15.25 6.88 16.27
CA GLY A 107 -15.70 6.71 14.88
C GLY A 107 -15.08 7.68 13.88
N LEU A 108 -14.17 8.59 14.29
CA LEU A 108 -13.55 9.58 13.41
C LEU A 108 -12.24 9.09 12.78
N THR A 109 -11.43 8.35 13.55
CA THR A 109 -10.22 7.68 13.04
C THR A 109 -10.62 6.53 12.10
N PRO A 110 -9.90 6.27 10.99
CA PRO A 110 -10.17 5.11 10.14
C PRO A 110 -10.16 3.82 10.95
N TRP A 111 -11.20 2.99 10.78
CA TRP A 111 -11.41 1.78 11.59
C TRP A 111 -10.20 0.83 11.58
N ILE A 112 -9.60 0.63 10.40
CA ILE A 112 -8.44 -0.25 10.19
C ILE A 112 -7.21 0.22 10.99
N ASP A 113 -6.96 1.54 11.05
CA ASP A 113 -5.84 2.12 11.78
C ASP A 113 -6.04 1.95 13.30
N TYR A 114 -7.27 2.16 13.77
CA TYR A 114 -7.63 1.94 15.18
C TYR A 114 -7.53 0.47 15.59
N LEU A 115 -8.08 -0.44 14.78
CA LEU A 115 -8.06 -1.88 15.03
C LEU A 115 -6.61 -2.39 15.11
N SER A 116 -5.75 -1.96 14.17
CA SER A 116 -4.32 -2.29 14.18
C SER A 116 -3.63 -1.84 15.49
N HIS A 117 -3.90 -0.62 15.96
CA HIS A 117 -3.39 -0.13 17.24
C HIS A 117 -3.92 -0.93 18.43
N PHE A 118 -5.22 -1.25 18.43
CA PHE A 118 -5.87 -2.04 19.47
C PHE A 118 -5.28 -3.45 19.56
N GLU A 119 -5.04 -4.12 18.44
CA GLU A 119 -4.43 -5.45 18.38
C GLU A 119 -2.99 -5.44 18.91
N MET A 120 -2.20 -4.40 18.59
CA MET A 120 -0.86 -4.23 19.18
C MET A 120 -0.93 -4.03 20.71
N CYS A 121 -1.89 -3.25 21.23
CA CYS A 121 -2.11 -3.13 22.68
C CYS A 121 -2.49 -4.49 23.31
N ALA A 122 -3.39 -5.23 22.65
CA ALA A 122 -3.82 -6.56 23.10
C ALA A 122 -2.66 -7.57 23.11
N LEU A 123 -1.78 -7.52 22.12
CA LEU A 123 -0.61 -8.40 22.01
C LEU A 123 0.41 -8.10 23.12
N VAL A 124 0.73 -6.83 23.38
CA VAL A 124 1.64 -6.44 24.48
C VAL A 124 1.07 -6.87 25.83
N ASN A 125 -0.21 -6.64 26.08
CA ASN A 125 -0.88 -7.02 27.33
C ASN A 125 -1.26 -8.52 27.41
N ARG A 126 -0.98 -9.31 26.36
CA ARG A 126 -1.32 -10.75 26.24
C ARG A 126 -2.80 -11.06 26.51
N TRP A 127 -3.70 -10.25 25.97
CA TRP A 127 -5.14 -10.42 26.17
C TRP A 127 -5.71 -11.66 25.47
N SER A 128 -6.59 -12.38 26.18
CA SER A 128 -7.46 -13.40 25.57
C SER A 128 -8.55 -12.76 24.70
N GLU A 129 -9.17 -13.53 23.81
CA GLU A 129 -10.27 -13.04 22.95
C GLU A 129 -11.44 -12.43 23.75
N TYR A 130 -11.78 -13.01 24.90
CA TYR A 130 -12.78 -12.44 25.80
C TYR A 130 -12.33 -11.08 26.38
N GLN A 131 -11.06 -10.95 26.77
CA GLN A 131 -10.52 -9.67 27.23
C GLN A 131 -10.49 -8.64 26.10
N LYS A 132 -10.10 -9.02 24.87
CA LYS A 132 -10.16 -8.14 23.70
C LYS A 132 -11.58 -7.63 23.47
N GLY A 133 -12.59 -8.50 23.50
CA GLY A 133 -13.99 -8.10 23.33
C GLY A 133 -14.45 -7.10 24.40
N LEU A 134 -14.19 -7.37 25.68
CA LEU A 134 -14.49 -6.44 26.77
C LEU A 134 -13.75 -5.10 26.64
N TYR A 135 -12.43 -5.12 26.37
CA TYR A 135 -11.63 -3.91 26.26
C TYR A 135 -11.99 -3.07 25.04
N LEU A 136 -12.38 -3.71 23.93
CA LEU A 136 -12.91 -3.03 22.75
C LEU A 136 -14.24 -2.38 23.09
N ALA A 137 -15.20 -3.11 23.68
CA ALA A 137 -16.50 -2.54 24.06
C ALA A 137 -16.36 -1.31 24.96
N VAL A 138 -15.49 -1.33 25.98
CA VAL A 138 -15.27 -0.16 26.86
C VAL A 138 -14.36 0.91 26.25
N SER A 139 -13.70 0.67 25.11
CA SER A 139 -12.93 1.70 24.39
C SER A 139 -13.79 2.51 23.43
N LEU A 140 -14.97 2.02 23.03
CA LEU A 140 -15.92 2.76 22.21
C LEU A 140 -16.53 3.94 22.97
N ILE A 141 -16.57 5.09 22.32
CA ILE A 141 -17.20 6.34 22.76
C ILE A 141 -17.93 6.98 21.56
N GLY A 142 -18.63 8.10 21.78
CA GLY A 142 -19.19 8.90 20.68
C GLY A 142 -20.12 8.10 19.76
N GLN A 143 -19.93 8.21 18.45
CA GLN A 143 -20.75 7.51 17.45
C GLN A 143 -20.47 6.00 17.41
N ALA A 144 -19.24 5.58 17.72
CA ALA A 144 -18.89 4.16 17.77
C ALA A 144 -19.57 3.42 18.94
N GLN A 145 -19.85 4.10 20.06
CA GLN A 145 -20.55 3.50 21.20
C GLN A 145 -21.97 3.03 20.86
N ALA A 146 -22.62 3.63 19.84
CA ALA A 146 -23.96 3.23 19.40
C ALA A 146 -24.04 1.78 18.90
N VAL A 147 -22.93 1.23 18.38
CA VAL A 147 -22.83 -0.19 17.94
C VAL A 147 -23.13 -1.16 19.09
N LEU A 148 -22.85 -0.78 20.34
CA LEU A 148 -23.22 -1.59 21.52
C LEU A 148 -24.73 -1.57 21.80
N GLY A 149 -25.47 -0.57 21.30
CA GLY A 149 -26.92 -0.53 21.36
C GLY A 149 -27.53 -1.47 20.32
N ASP A 150 -26.99 -1.44 19.10
CA ASP A 150 -27.46 -2.18 17.92
C ASP A 150 -27.27 -3.70 18.05
N LEU A 151 -26.24 -4.15 18.79
CA LEU A 151 -25.96 -5.58 19.01
C LEU A 151 -26.77 -6.22 20.17
N PRO A 152 -27.17 -7.50 20.08
CA PRO A 152 -27.65 -8.30 21.22
C PRO A 152 -26.65 -8.34 22.38
N LYS A 153 -27.13 -8.45 23.62
CA LYS A 153 -26.29 -8.34 24.84
C LYS A 153 -25.16 -9.36 24.87
N GLU A 154 -25.43 -10.55 24.36
CA GLU A 154 -24.56 -11.72 24.33
C GLU A 154 -23.36 -11.48 23.39
N LYS A 155 -23.57 -10.69 22.32
CA LYS A 155 -22.56 -10.35 21.31
C LYS A 155 -21.68 -9.16 21.66
N ARG A 156 -22.13 -8.26 22.56
CA ARG A 156 -21.41 -7.03 22.97
C ARG A 156 -20.05 -7.27 23.65
N GLN A 157 -19.73 -8.52 23.98
CA GLN A 157 -18.45 -8.94 24.60
C GLN A 157 -17.63 -9.88 23.72
N ILE A 158 -18.13 -10.23 22.52
CA ILE A 158 -17.47 -11.14 21.59
C ILE A 158 -16.67 -10.28 20.60
N PHE A 159 -15.34 -10.44 20.62
CA PHE A 159 -14.42 -9.60 19.83
C PHE A 159 -14.76 -9.63 18.32
N SER A 160 -15.03 -10.80 17.75
CA SER A 160 -15.38 -10.95 16.33
C SER A 160 -16.70 -10.27 15.94
N ASP A 161 -17.74 -10.37 16.77
CA ASP A 161 -19.03 -9.71 16.51
C ASP A 161 -18.91 -8.18 16.59
N LEU A 162 -18.13 -7.67 17.56
CA LEU A 162 -17.82 -6.24 17.68
C LEU A 162 -17.03 -5.73 16.47
N VAL A 163 -15.97 -6.44 16.07
CA VAL A 163 -15.14 -6.07 14.92
C VAL A 163 -15.97 -6.03 13.64
N PHE A 164 -16.82 -7.05 13.41
CA PHE A 164 -17.70 -7.10 12.25
C PHE A 164 -18.67 -5.91 12.21
N ALA A 165 -19.36 -5.61 13.31
CA ALA A 165 -20.33 -4.50 13.37
C ALA A 165 -19.66 -3.11 13.27
N LEU A 166 -18.42 -2.97 13.75
CA LEU A 166 -17.62 -1.76 13.58
C LEU A 166 -17.09 -1.61 12.14
N GLU A 167 -16.70 -2.71 11.50
CA GLU A 167 -16.27 -2.74 10.10
C GLU A 167 -17.44 -2.40 9.15
N GLU A 168 -18.62 -2.98 9.35
CA GLU A 168 -19.83 -2.67 8.58
C GLU A 168 -20.18 -1.17 8.65
N ARG A 169 -20.03 -0.55 9.82
CA ARG A 169 -20.42 0.85 10.06
C ARG A 169 -19.36 1.87 9.68
N PHE A 170 -18.07 1.58 9.90
CA PHE A 170 -16.96 2.54 9.77
C PHE A 170 -15.94 2.20 8.66
N ALA A 171 -16.07 1.04 8.01
CA ALA A 171 -15.31 0.66 6.82
C ALA A 171 -16.16 -0.12 5.79
N PRO A 172 -17.36 0.37 5.41
CA PRO A 172 -18.27 -0.38 4.55
C PRO A 172 -17.66 -0.65 3.16
N SER A 173 -17.98 -1.81 2.58
CA SER A 173 -17.48 -2.23 1.26
C SER A 173 -17.76 -1.25 0.11
N SER A 174 -18.79 -0.40 0.24
CA SER A 174 -19.07 0.70 -0.69
C SER A 174 -17.95 1.76 -0.72
N GLN A 175 -17.32 2.01 0.42
CA GLN A 175 -16.16 2.90 0.54
C GLN A 175 -14.94 2.30 -0.18
N THR A 176 -14.74 0.98 -0.06
CA THR A 176 -13.71 0.23 -0.80
C THR A 176 -13.87 0.37 -2.32
N GLU A 177 -15.09 0.29 -2.86
CA GLU A 177 -15.32 0.47 -4.29
C GLU A 177 -15.07 1.92 -4.76
N LEU A 178 -15.48 2.91 -3.95
CA LEU A 178 -15.12 4.32 -4.19
C LEU A 178 -13.59 4.50 -4.22
N TYR A 179 -12.84 3.86 -3.33
CA TYR A 179 -11.38 3.90 -3.36
C TYR A 179 -10.77 3.17 -4.57
N ARG A 180 -11.39 2.10 -5.08
CA ARG A 180 -10.96 1.43 -6.32
C ARG A 180 -11.12 2.34 -7.54
N VAL A 181 -12.21 3.11 -7.60
CA VAL A 181 -12.42 4.13 -8.65
C VAL A 181 -11.36 5.23 -8.52
N GLN A 182 -11.19 5.82 -7.33
CA GLN A 182 -10.16 6.84 -7.09
C GLN A 182 -8.72 6.36 -7.38
N PHE A 183 -8.44 5.08 -7.11
CA PHE A 183 -7.17 4.45 -7.43
C PHE A 183 -6.93 4.37 -8.94
N LYS A 184 -7.90 3.85 -9.72
CA LYS A 184 -7.82 3.74 -11.19
C LYS A 184 -7.75 5.11 -11.89
N GLU A 185 -8.52 6.08 -11.40
CA GLU A 185 -8.55 7.46 -11.90
C GLU A 185 -7.30 8.27 -11.53
N ARG A 186 -6.42 7.75 -10.67
CA ARG A 186 -5.27 8.50 -10.18
C ARG A 186 -4.30 8.86 -11.31
N ARG A 187 -4.09 10.16 -11.54
CA ARG A 187 -3.08 10.75 -12.43
C ARG A 187 -2.25 11.78 -11.68
N GLN A 188 -0.97 11.94 -12.04
CA GLN A 188 -0.08 12.94 -11.45
C GLN A 188 -0.62 14.37 -11.68
N LYS A 189 -0.56 15.21 -10.65
CA LYS A 189 -0.93 16.63 -10.76
C LYS A 189 0.25 17.48 -11.24
N ALA A 190 -0.02 18.62 -11.88
CA ALA A 190 1.02 19.46 -12.48
C ALA A 190 2.10 19.99 -11.51
N SER A 191 1.76 20.13 -10.22
CA SER A 191 2.67 20.60 -9.17
C SER A 191 3.09 19.50 -8.18
N GLU A 192 2.82 18.23 -8.49
CA GLU A 192 2.99 17.11 -7.56
C GLU A 192 4.26 16.34 -7.86
N THR A 193 5.06 16.13 -6.81
CA THR A 193 6.33 15.40 -6.91
C THR A 193 6.09 13.90 -7.03
N LEU A 194 7.04 13.20 -7.65
CA LEU A 194 6.99 11.75 -7.83
C LEU A 194 6.86 10.96 -6.50
N PRO A 195 7.53 11.35 -5.39
CA PRO A 195 7.32 10.71 -4.08
C PRO A 195 5.91 10.93 -3.51
N GLU A 196 5.32 12.12 -3.65
CA GLU A 196 3.96 12.42 -3.17
C GLU A 196 2.90 11.62 -3.94
N LEU A 197 3.05 11.55 -5.27
CA LEU A 197 2.26 10.66 -6.12
C LEU A 197 2.36 9.22 -5.60
N GLY A 198 3.58 8.71 -5.42
CA GLY A 198 3.84 7.36 -4.92
C GLY A 198 3.17 7.07 -3.57
N GLN A 199 3.29 7.97 -2.59
CA GLN A 199 2.63 7.85 -1.29
C GLN A 199 1.10 7.82 -1.42
N SER A 200 0.53 8.68 -2.26
CA SER A 200 -0.91 8.70 -2.48
C SER A 200 -1.44 7.42 -3.14
N VAL A 201 -0.68 6.84 -4.08
CA VAL A 201 -1.03 5.59 -4.79
C VAL A 201 -0.91 4.40 -3.83
N ARG A 202 0.11 4.38 -2.96
CA ARG A 202 0.23 3.40 -1.86
C ARG A 202 -0.98 3.46 -0.92
N ARG A 203 -1.37 4.66 -0.48
CA ARG A 203 -2.52 4.88 0.40
C ARG A 203 -3.84 4.43 -0.26
N LEU A 204 -4.07 4.82 -1.52
CA LEU A 204 -5.25 4.41 -2.27
C LEU A 204 -5.29 2.89 -2.50
N SER A 205 -4.16 2.24 -2.80
CA SER A 205 -4.11 0.78 -2.95
C SER A 205 -4.47 0.04 -1.66
N ASN A 206 -4.05 0.54 -0.49
CA ASN A 206 -4.40 -0.04 0.80
C ASN A 206 -5.90 0.08 1.10
N LEU A 207 -6.51 1.22 0.76
CA LEU A 207 -7.93 1.49 0.98
C LEU A 207 -8.86 0.80 -0.05
N ALA A 208 -8.38 0.60 -1.28
CA ALA A 208 -9.11 -0.06 -2.36
C ALA A 208 -9.12 -1.59 -2.26
N TYR A 209 -8.12 -2.17 -1.59
CA TYR A 209 -7.92 -3.62 -1.48
C TYR A 209 -7.44 -4.05 -0.08
N PRO A 210 -8.18 -3.75 1.01
CA PRO A 210 -7.72 -4.02 2.38
C PRO A 210 -7.46 -5.50 2.64
N THR A 211 -8.25 -6.40 2.05
CA THR A 211 -8.13 -7.85 2.15
C THR A 211 -7.05 -8.47 1.25
N ALA A 212 -6.43 -7.70 0.35
CA ALA A 212 -5.43 -8.23 -0.58
C ALA A 212 -4.04 -8.40 0.08
N PRO A 213 -3.28 -9.45 -0.30
CA PRO A 213 -1.89 -9.61 0.13
C PRO A 213 -1.05 -8.36 -0.16
N LEU A 214 -0.05 -8.10 0.68
CA LEU A 214 0.82 -6.92 0.54
C LEU A 214 1.55 -6.88 -0.81
N GLU A 215 2.00 -8.04 -1.30
CA GLU A 215 2.68 -8.18 -2.59
C GLU A 215 1.77 -7.82 -3.77
N LEU A 216 0.49 -8.22 -3.71
CA LEU A 216 -0.50 -7.85 -4.72
C LEU A 216 -0.80 -6.35 -4.67
N ARG A 217 -0.95 -5.77 -3.48
CA ARG A 217 -1.13 -4.32 -3.31
C ARG A 217 0.07 -3.52 -3.84
N ASP A 218 1.30 -3.92 -3.54
CA ASP A 218 2.50 -3.21 -4.04
C ASP A 218 2.63 -3.38 -5.57
N THR A 219 2.28 -4.55 -6.13
CA THR A 219 2.21 -4.77 -7.59
C THR A 219 1.17 -3.89 -8.26
N LEU A 220 -0.06 -3.83 -7.74
CA LEU A 220 -1.12 -2.96 -8.25
C LEU A 220 -0.71 -1.48 -8.16
N ALA A 221 -0.17 -1.07 -7.01
CA ALA A 221 0.29 0.30 -6.79
C ALA A 221 1.44 0.69 -7.75
N LYS A 222 2.36 -0.24 -8.03
CA LYS A 222 3.44 -0.08 -9.02
C LYS A 222 2.91 0.17 -10.44
N GLU A 223 1.98 -0.66 -10.92
CA GLU A 223 1.37 -0.47 -12.25
C GLU A 223 0.56 0.83 -12.32
N GLN A 224 -0.26 1.13 -11.30
CA GLN A 224 -1.04 2.37 -11.23
C GLN A 224 -0.15 3.63 -11.15
N PHE A 225 0.99 3.56 -10.45
CA PHE A 225 1.96 4.66 -10.42
C PHE A 225 2.51 4.92 -11.83
N LEU A 226 2.92 3.87 -12.56
CA LEU A 226 3.40 4.00 -13.94
C LEU A 226 2.35 4.62 -14.84
N ASP A 227 1.08 4.18 -14.73
CA ASP A 227 0.02 4.71 -15.57
C ASP A 227 -0.45 6.12 -15.18
N ALA A 228 -0.15 6.54 -13.94
CA ALA A 228 -0.40 7.90 -13.44
C ALA A 228 0.63 8.95 -13.91
N LEU A 229 1.84 8.56 -14.33
CA LEU A 229 2.89 9.48 -14.79
C LEU A 229 2.47 10.24 -16.06
N VAL A 230 2.72 11.55 -16.12
CA VAL A 230 2.44 12.35 -17.34
C VAL A 230 3.41 12.01 -18.48
N ASP A 231 4.69 11.82 -18.16
CA ASP A 231 5.75 11.55 -19.13
C ASP A 231 5.70 10.10 -19.64
N SER A 232 5.42 9.95 -20.94
CA SER A 232 5.35 8.65 -21.62
C SER A 232 6.71 8.02 -21.87
N GLU A 233 7.78 8.81 -22.03
CA GLU A 233 9.14 8.30 -22.23
C GLU A 233 9.71 7.80 -20.91
N MET A 234 9.56 8.57 -19.83
CA MET A 234 9.90 8.12 -18.47
C MET A 234 9.19 6.80 -18.14
N ARG A 235 7.88 6.72 -18.43
CA ARG A 235 7.10 5.49 -18.23
C ARG A 235 7.67 4.29 -19.02
N LEU A 236 8.10 4.50 -20.27
CA LEU A 236 8.71 3.46 -21.10
C LEU A 236 10.07 3.01 -20.54
N ARG A 237 10.96 3.95 -20.21
CA ARG A 237 12.29 3.66 -19.62
C ARG A 237 12.16 2.88 -18.31
N ILE A 238 11.22 3.25 -17.43
CA ILE A 238 10.99 2.51 -16.19
C ILE A 238 10.42 1.11 -16.48
N LYS A 239 9.45 0.96 -17.40
CA LYS A 239 8.94 -0.38 -17.79
C LYS A 239 10.05 -1.28 -18.37
N GLN A 240 11.04 -0.73 -19.07
CA GLN A 240 12.23 -1.48 -19.55
C GLN A 240 13.15 -1.96 -18.42
N SER A 241 13.33 -1.16 -17.36
CA SER A 241 14.16 -1.54 -16.19
C SER A 241 13.55 -2.64 -15.31
N ARG A 242 12.26 -2.97 -15.51
CA ARG A 242 11.51 -4.03 -14.79
C ARG A 242 11.57 -3.90 -13.26
N PRO A 243 11.11 -2.77 -12.68
CA PRO A 243 11.13 -2.58 -11.23
C PRO A 243 10.30 -3.63 -10.50
N LYS A 244 10.78 -4.06 -9.34
CA LYS A 244 10.16 -5.14 -8.56
C LYS A 244 8.90 -4.70 -7.81
N GLY A 245 8.82 -3.43 -7.43
CA GLY A 245 7.73 -2.89 -6.62
C GLY A 245 7.62 -1.36 -6.70
N LEU A 246 6.69 -0.78 -5.95
CA LEU A 246 6.37 0.64 -6.02
C LEU A 246 7.57 1.52 -5.61
N ASN A 247 8.25 1.20 -4.50
CA ASN A 247 9.38 2.02 -4.02
C ASN A 247 10.56 2.03 -5.01
N ASP A 248 10.78 0.91 -5.69
CA ASP A 248 11.80 0.73 -6.73
C ASP A 248 11.49 1.63 -7.95
N THR A 249 10.21 1.63 -8.34
CA THR A 249 9.66 2.46 -9.43
C THR A 249 9.74 3.95 -9.13
N ILE A 250 9.43 4.38 -7.89
CA ILE A 250 9.56 5.78 -7.46
C ILE A 250 11.03 6.22 -7.51
N ARG A 251 11.97 5.39 -7.02
CA ARG A 251 13.41 5.70 -7.05
C ARG A 251 13.90 5.96 -8.47
N LEU A 252 13.57 5.07 -9.40
CA LEU A 252 13.94 5.18 -10.82
C LEU A 252 13.29 6.40 -11.49
N ALA A 253 12.03 6.73 -11.15
CA ALA A 253 11.37 7.92 -11.67
C ALA A 253 12.05 9.22 -11.22
N VAL A 254 12.42 9.33 -9.94
CA VAL A 254 13.16 10.48 -9.38
C VAL A 254 14.56 10.61 -9.99
N GLU A 255 15.24 9.49 -10.22
CA GLU A 255 16.54 9.43 -10.89
C GLU A 255 16.46 9.93 -12.34
N LEU A 256 15.47 9.48 -13.11
CA LEU A 256 15.19 9.96 -14.47
C LEU A 256 14.79 11.44 -14.50
N GLU A 257 13.98 11.92 -13.55
CA GLU A 257 13.64 13.34 -13.42
C GLU A 257 14.89 14.19 -13.19
N ALA A 258 15.81 13.74 -12.34
CA ALA A 258 17.08 14.43 -12.08
C ALA A 258 17.96 14.51 -13.33
N TYR A 259 18.06 13.42 -14.11
CA TYR A 259 18.78 13.42 -15.39
C TYR A 259 18.15 14.36 -16.44
N ASN A 260 16.83 14.25 -16.67
CA ASN A 260 16.11 15.14 -17.59
C ASN A 260 16.24 16.62 -17.18
N LYS A 261 16.26 16.92 -15.88
CA LYS A 261 16.48 18.27 -15.33
C LYS A 261 17.93 18.75 -15.43
N ALA A 262 18.91 17.85 -15.48
CA ALA A 262 20.30 18.21 -15.77
C ALA A 262 20.47 18.53 -17.27
N GLU A 263 20.04 17.63 -18.14
CA GLU A 263 20.16 17.76 -19.60
C GLU A 263 19.42 18.99 -20.14
N SER A 264 18.18 19.23 -19.70
CA SER A 264 17.40 20.41 -20.11
C SER A 264 18.02 21.75 -19.65
N ARG A 265 18.81 21.78 -18.57
CA ARG A 265 19.60 22.96 -18.19
C ARG A 265 20.77 23.18 -19.15
N THR A 266 21.49 22.13 -19.51
CA THR A 266 22.57 22.19 -20.51
C THR A 266 22.04 22.67 -21.87
N MET A 267 20.90 22.13 -22.32
CA MET A 267 20.26 22.54 -23.58
C MET A 267 19.79 24.01 -23.56
N LYS A 268 19.20 24.48 -22.46
CA LYS A 268 18.83 25.89 -22.29
C LYS A 268 20.04 26.83 -22.28
N SER A 269 21.17 26.39 -21.71
CA SER A 269 22.43 27.13 -21.74
C SER A 269 23.00 27.22 -23.17
N MET A 270 23.06 26.09 -23.90
CA MET A 270 23.54 26.07 -25.28
C MET A 270 22.63 26.84 -26.25
N GLY A 271 21.31 26.86 -26.00
CA GLY A 271 20.35 27.67 -26.77
C GLY A 271 20.62 29.18 -26.72
N HIS A 272 21.21 29.69 -25.63
CA HIS A 272 21.61 31.10 -25.51
C HIS A 272 22.98 31.40 -26.14
N LEU A 273 23.77 30.38 -26.50
CA LEU A 273 25.12 30.55 -27.04
C LEU A 273 25.18 30.54 -28.58
N ARG A 274 24.04 30.37 -29.28
CA ARG A 274 23.99 30.25 -30.75
C ARG A 274 23.38 31.48 -31.44
N GLN A 275 23.98 32.65 -31.23
CA GLN A 275 23.85 33.78 -32.16
C GLN A 275 25.17 34.53 -32.36
N THR A 276 26.12 33.86 -33.00
CA THR A 276 27.22 34.51 -33.74
C THR A 276 27.39 33.84 -35.10
N THR A 277 26.33 33.86 -35.93
CA THR A 277 26.51 33.78 -37.37
C THR A 277 26.81 35.19 -37.86
N SER A 278 28.09 35.44 -38.09
CA SER A 278 28.55 36.55 -38.92
C SER A 278 28.03 36.31 -40.34
N ASP A 279 26.86 36.87 -40.65
CA ASP A 279 26.37 36.97 -42.02
C ASP A 279 26.23 38.45 -42.40
N GLU A 280 27.00 38.80 -43.40
CA GLU A 280 27.15 40.12 -43.99
C GLU A 280 25.90 40.46 -44.81
N ARG A 281 25.05 41.36 -44.30
CA ARG A 281 24.19 42.19 -45.17
C ARG A 281 23.78 43.50 -44.51
N THR A 282 24.08 44.57 -45.23
CA THR A 282 23.86 45.97 -44.90
C THR A 282 22.38 46.36 -45.00
N GLU A 283 21.81 46.82 -43.88
CA GLU A 283 20.76 47.85 -43.90
C GLU A 283 21.16 48.97 -42.93
N ALA A 284 21.25 50.19 -43.46
CA ALA A 284 21.79 51.34 -42.74
C ALA A 284 20.73 51.98 -41.83
N SER A 285 20.91 51.86 -40.52
CA SER A 285 20.24 52.70 -39.53
C SER A 285 21.22 53.77 -39.06
N ASN A 286 21.03 55.02 -39.52
CA ASN A 286 21.89 56.14 -39.18
C ASN A 286 21.78 56.51 -37.69
N SER A 287 22.72 56.00 -36.88
CA SER A 287 22.99 56.55 -35.54
C SER A 287 23.85 57.81 -35.67
N PRO A 288 23.55 58.91 -34.97
CA PRO A 288 24.39 60.12 -34.97
C PRO A 288 25.84 59.84 -34.55
N ASP A 289 26.05 58.92 -33.61
CA ASP A 289 27.38 58.64 -33.04
C ASP A 289 28.34 57.99 -34.04
N THR A 290 27.83 57.23 -35.02
CA THR A 290 28.67 56.63 -36.06
C THR A 290 29.16 57.65 -37.08
N ILE A 291 28.39 58.72 -37.34
CA ILE A 291 28.76 59.78 -38.29
C ILE A 291 29.91 60.62 -37.71
N VAL A 292 29.78 61.06 -36.45
CA VAL A 292 30.81 61.82 -35.74
C VAL A 292 32.13 61.03 -35.63
N SER A 293 32.04 59.70 -35.42
CA SER A 293 33.21 58.82 -35.41
C SER A 293 33.93 58.79 -36.78
N MET A 294 33.18 58.74 -37.88
CA MET A 294 33.75 58.74 -39.23
C MET A 294 34.38 60.08 -39.62
N GLU A 295 33.78 61.22 -39.26
CA GLU A 295 34.36 62.55 -39.51
C GLU A 295 35.68 62.77 -38.74
N ASN A 296 35.75 62.28 -37.50
CA ASN A 296 36.97 62.30 -36.69
C ASN A 296 38.08 61.41 -37.29
N MET A 297 37.74 60.25 -37.86
CA MET A 297 38.70 59.39 -38.57
C MET A 297 39.17 60.02 -39.89
N ALA A 298 38.28 60.67 -40.64
CA ALA A 298 38.62 61.36 -41.88
C ALA A 298 39.59 62.54 -41.63
N THR A 299 39.34 63.35 -40.60
CA THR A 299 40.28 64.41 -40.20
C THR A 299 41.63 63.85 -39.72
N TRP A 300 41.65 62.72 -39.03
CA TRP A 300 42.90 62.06 -38.62
C TRP A 300 43.71 61.55 -39.82
N MET A 301 43.06 60.90 -40.80
CA MET A 301 43.73 60.45 -42.04
C MET A 301 44.28 61.63 -42.85
N GLN A 302 43.52 62.70 -43.03
CA GLN A 302 44.00 63.89 -43.76
C GLN A 302 45.19 64.56 -43.06
N THR A 303 45.19 64.58 -41.72
CA THR A 303 46.32 65.08 -40.92
C THR A 303 47.55 64.19 -41.06
N MET A 304 47.36 62.86 -41.10
CA MET A 304 48.44 61.89 -41.29
C MET A 304 49.09 62.05 -42.68
N GLU A 305 48.29 62.20 -43.72
CA GLU A 305 48.78 62.36 -45.10
C GLU A 305 49.52 63.69 -45.30
N ASN A 306 49.02 64.80 -44.76
CA ASN A 306 49.73 66.08 -44.76
C ASN A 306 51.09 66.00 -44.03
N ASN A 307 51.16 65.26 -42.92
CA ASN A 307 52.41 65.04 -42.20
C ASN A 307 53.39 64.20 -43.03
N LEU A 308 52.94 63.12 -43.69
CA LEU A 308 53.77 62.29 -44.56
C LEU A 308 54.32 63.10 -45.76
N GLN A 309 53.48 63.91 -46.41
CA GLN A 309 53.91 64.81 -47.49
C GLN A 309 54.93 65.86 -47.01
N SER A 310 54.82 66.33 -45.76
CA SER A 310 55.81 67.24 -45.15
C SER A 310 57.15 66.56 -44.84
N LEU A 311 57.18 65.24 -44.73
CA LEU A 311 58.39 64.46 -44.45
C LEU A 311 59.12 64.11 -45.74
N THR A 312 58.40 63.70 -46.80
CA THR A 312 59.01 63.52 -48.14
C THR A 312 59.59 64.83 -48.65
N LYS A 313 58.86 65.94 -48.56
CA LYS A 313 59.36 67.24 -49.02
C LYS A 313 60.60 67.77 -48.26
N ARG A 314 60.87 67.27 -47.05
CA ARG A 314 62.10 67.57 -46.28
C ARG A 314 63.29 66.67 -46.63
N HIS A 315 63.07 65.61 -47.41
CA HIS A 315 64.13 64.75 -47.93
C HIS A 315 64.64 65.24 -49.30
N ASP A 316 63.84 66.02 -50.04
CA ASP A 316 64.22 66.53 -51.38
C ASP A 316 64.98 67.87 -51.33
N ASP A 317 64.97 68.57 -50.19
CA ASP A 317 65.62 69.89 -49.96
C ASP A 317 66.91 69.78 -49.09
N ALA A 318 67.54 68.60 -48.98
CA ALA A 318 68.72 68.34 -48.14
C ALA A 318 69.79 67.47 -48.85
#